data_AF-A0A7V2UW80-F1
#
_entry.id   AF-A0A7V2UW80-F1
#
_cell.length_a   1.000
_cell.length_b   1.000
_cell.length_c   1.000
_cell.angle_alpha   90.00
_cell.angle_beta   90.00
_cell.angle_gamma   90.00
#
_symmetry.space_group_name_H-M   'P 1'
#
loop_
_entity.id
_entity.type
_entity.pdbx_description
1 polymer ?
#
loop_
_entity_poly.entity_id
_entity_poly.type
_entity_poly.pdbx_seq_one_letter_code
_entity_poly.pdbx_strand_id
1 'polypeptide(L)'
;MTSPVAPSRSHLIQDAVREHSRLVPRREINLPAKIAIKLRNGKTFDTGLVLVRDISLKGALLAKFMLKKKVLPAQQFSIHLRMAGNRYKGIGAICVPVRFGTGKDFELAVSFKEMWAEDR
;
A
#
# COMPACT_ATOMS: atom_id res chain seq x y z
N MET A 1 20.56 -48.03 8.49
CA MET A 1 19.91 -46.85 9.11
C MET A 1 20.66 -45.61 8.65
N THR A 2 20.16 -44.91 7.63
CA THR A 2 20.76 -43.69 7.10
C THR A 2 20.18 -42.48 7.84
N SER A 3 21.01 -41.77 8.61
CA SER A 3 20.63 -40.52 9.26
C SER A 3 20.18 -39.48 8.22
N PRO A 4 19.15 -38.67 8.50
CA PRO A 4 18.75 -37.60 7.59
C PRO A 4 19.86 -36.55 7.54
N VAL A 5 20.33 -36.26 6.33
CA VAL A 5 21.29 -35.18 6.07
C VAL A 5 20.59 -33.86 6.42
N ALA A 6 21.13 -33.13 7.39
CA ALA A 6 20.63 -31.81 7.75
C ALA A 6 20.70 -30.89 6.51
N PRO A 7 19.64 -30.11 6.20
CA PRO A 7 19.61 -29.28 5.02
C PRO A 7 20.77 -28.27 5.07
N SER A 8 21.47 -28.11 3.96
CA SER A 8 22.55 -27.14 3.84
C SER A 8 22.02 -25.73 4.13
N ARG A 9 22.82 -24.88 4.78
CA ARG A 9 22.46 -23.47 5.07
C ARG A 9 21.97 -22.70 3.82
N SER A 10 22.41 -23.08 2.63
CA SER A 10 21.95 -22.52 1.35
C SER A 10 20.47 -22.79 1.05
N HIS A 11 19.93 -23.97 1.40
CA HIS A 11 18.51 -24.26 1.22
C HIS A 11 17.64 -23.43 2.16
N LEU A 12 18.05 -23.29 3.42
CA LEU A 12 17.34 -22.45 4.39
C LEU A 12 17.29 -20.97 3.96
N ILE A 13 18.36 -20.46 3.32
CA ILE A 13 18.39 -19.11 2.76
C ILE A 13 17.45 -19.00 1.55
N GLN A 14 17.43 -19.99 0.66
CA GLN A 14 16.55 -19.96 -0.52
C GLN A 14 15.07 -20.07 -0.15
N ASP A 15 14.72 -20.89 0.84
CA ASP A 15 13.36 -21.03 1.35
C ASP A 15 12.92 -19.75 2.08
N ALA A 16 13.79 -19.18 2.93
CA ALA A 16 13.52 -17.89 3.57
C ALA A 16 13.32 -16.78 2.53
N VAL A 17 14.14 -16.75 1.47
CA VAL A 17 13.99 -15.80 0.35
C VAL A 17 12.70 -16.05 -0.40
N ARG A 18 12.32 -17.29 -0.72
CA ARG A 18 11.06 -17.61 -1.39
C ARG A 18 9.84 -17.24 -0.55
N GLU A 19 9.83 -17.57 0.74
CA GLU A 19 8.73 -17.24 1.66
C GLU A 19 8.60 -15.74 1.93
N HIS A 20 9.71 -14.99 1.98
CA HIS A 20 9.70 -13.55 2.22
C HIS A 20 9.66 -12.70 0.93
N SER A 21 9.91 -13.31 -0.22
CA SER A 21 9.82 -12.64 -1.52
C SER A 21 8.36 -12.41 -1.89
N ARG A 22 8.03 -11.17 -2.25
CA ARG A 22 6.69 -10.84 -2.71
C ARG A 22 6.46 -11.51 -4.07
N LEU A 23 5.36 -12.24 -4.19
CA LEU A 23 4.88 -12.81 -5.47
C LEU A 23 4.68 -11.75 -6.58
N VAL A 24 4.47 -10.48 -6.21
CA VAL A 24 4.35 -9.36 -7.14
C VAL A 24 5.37 -8.28 -6.77
N PRO A 25 6.30 -7.93 -7.68
CA PRO A 25 7.29 -6.89 -7.41
C PRO A 25 6.61 -5.53 -7.27
N ARG A 26 7.14 -4.69 -6.38
CA ARG A 26 6.71 -3.29 -6.27
C ARG A 26 7.53 -2.43 -7.20
N ARG A 27 6.87 -1.47 -7.85
CA ARG A 27 7.53 -0.42 -8.65
C ARG A 27 7.45 0.90 -7.90
N GLU A 28 8.60 1.56 -7.79
CA GLU A 28 8.66 2.92 -7.28
C GLU A 28 8.16 3.88 -8.38
N ILE A 29 7.22 4.77 -8.02
CA ILE A 29 6.57 5.67 -8.98
C ILE A 29 6.47 7.12 -8.52
N ASN A 30 6.58 7.37 -7.21
CA ASN A 30 6.52 8.72 -6.61
C ASN A 30 5.41 9.61 -7.20
N LEU A 31 4.18 9.10 -7.19
CA LEU A 31 3.05 9.72 -7.87
C LEU A 31 2.13 10.46 -6.89
N PRO A 32 1.86 11.77 -7.09
CA PRO A 32 0.86 12.46 -6.28
C PRO A 32 -0.53 11.84 -6.42
N ALA A 33 -1.29 11.81 -5.33
CA ALA A 33 -2.66 11.31 -5.33
C ALA A 33 -3.54 12.11 -4.36
N LYS A 34 -4.84 12.16 -4.68
CA LYS A 34 -5.88 12.67 -3.78
C LYS A 34 -6.43 11.50 -2.97
N ILE A 35 -6.70 11.73 -1.70
CA ILE A 35 -7.32 10.73 -0.84
C ILE A 35 -8.54 11.29 -0.09
N ALA A 36 -9.47 10.39 0.20
CA ALA A 36 -10.50 10.58 1.20
C ALA A 36 -10.47 9.41 2.20
N ILE A 37 -10.41 9.73 3.49
CA ILE A 37 -10.50 8.75 4.56
C ILE A 37 -11.97 8.54 4.87
N LYS A 38 -12.42 7.30 4.75
CA LYS A 38 -13.81 6.90 4.93
C LYS A 38 -13.93 5.98 6.15
N LEU A 39 -14.87 6.30 7.01
CA LEU A 39 -15.24 5.42 8.13
C LEU A 39 -16.11 4.28 7.62
N ARG A 40 -16.30 3.23 8.44
CA ARG A 40 -17.14 2.07 8.10
C ARG A 40 -18.57 2.44 7.68
N ASN A 41 -19.11 3.53 8.22
CA ASN A 41 -20.44 4.04 7.87
C ASN A 41 -20.47 4.89 6.58
N GLY A 42 -19.38 4.93 5.79
CA GLY A 42 -19.27 5.70 4.56
C GLY A 42 -19.01 7.19 4.74
N LYS A 43 -19.06 7.72 5.97
CA LYS A 43 -18.78 9.12 6.26
C LYS A 43 -17.33 9.45 5.97
N THR A 44 -17.09 10.58 5.30
CA THR A 44 -15.75 11.14 5.15
C THR A 44 -15.26 11.67 6.48
N PHE A 45 -14.18 11.08 6.99
CA PHE A 45 -13.48 11.59 8.16
C PHE A 45 -12.58 12.77 7.80
N ASP A 46 -11.77 12.62 6.74
CA ASP A 46 -10.85 13.65 6.27
C ASP A 46 -10.53 13.47 4.77
N THR A 47 -9.96 14.50 4.15
CA THR A 47 -9.46 14.47 2.76
C THR A 47 -8.10 15.15 2.67
N GLY A 48 -7.34 14.81 1.64
CA GLY A 48 -6.02 15.40 1.47
C GLY A 48 -5.27 14.90 0.26
N LEU A 49 -3.98 15.20 0.26
CA LEU A 49 -3.02 14.74 -0.74
C LEU A 49 -2.02 13.77 -0.10
N VAL A 50 -1.52 12.85 -0.91
CA VAL A 50 -0.44 11.92 -0.55
C VAL A 50 0.49 11.74 -1.74
N LEU A 51 1.66 11.18 -1.48
CA LEU A 51 2.55 10.61 -2.47
C LEU A 51 2.43 9.09 -2.44
N VAL A 52 2.09 8.48 -3.57
CA VAL A 52 2.24 7.04 -3.79
C VAL A 52 3.71 6.78 -4.09
N ARG A 53 4.46 6.32 -3.09
CA ARG A 53 5.90 6.06 -3.24
C ARG A 53 6.14 4.82 -4.11
N ASP A 54 5.50 3.72 -3.73
CA ASP A 54 5.55 2.46 -4.47
C ASP A 54 4.14 1.88 -4.70
N ILE A 55 4.03 1.06 -5.74
CA ILE A 55 2.80 0.34 -6.09
C ILE A 55 3.09 -1.09 -6.56
N SER A 56 2.12 -1.97 -6.33
CA SER A 56 2.02 -3.32 -6.89
C SER A 56 0.56 -3.60 -7.27
N LEU A 57 0.29 -4.77 -7.86
CA LEU A 57 -1.08 -5.21 -8.14
C LEU A 57 -1.96 -5.33 -6.89
N LYS A 58 -1.38 -5.53 -5.70
CA LYS A 58 -2.13 -5.78 -4.46
C LYS A 58 -2.20 -4.59 -3.51
N GLY A 59 -1.43 -3.54 -3.75
CA GLY A 59 -1.35 -2.44 -2.80
C GLY A 59 -0.24 -1.45 -3.10
N ALA A 60 -0.10 -0.46 -2.22
CA ALA A 60 0.82 0.65 -2.36
C ALA A 60 1.41 1.08 -1.01
N LEU A 61 2.51 1.84 -1.07
CA LEU A 61 3.04 2.59 0.05
C LEU A 61 2.71 4.08 -0.15
N LEU A 62 1.93 4.63 0.78
CA LEU A 62 1.57 6.05 0.80
C LEU A 62 2.50 6.80 1.75
N ALA A 63 2.91 8.00 1.35
CA ALA A 63 3.82 8.87 2.10
C ALA A 63 3.40 10.34 1.96
N LYS A 64 4.08 11.23 2.70
CA LYS A 64 3.90 12.70 2.61
C LYS A 64 2.42 13.13 2.71
N PHE A 65 1.74 12.64 3.74
CA PHE A 65 0.32 12.93 3.98
C PHE A 65 0.10 14.41 4.27
N MET A 66 -0.76 15.04 3.47
CA MET A 66 -1.23 16.40 3.65
C MET A 66 -2.75 16.36 3.88
N LEU A 67 -3.12 15.91 5.08
CA LEU A 67 -4.49 15.81 5.56
C LEU A 67 -4.93 17.12 6.23
N LYS A 68 -6.19 17.52 6.05
CA LYS A 68 -6.69 18.77 6.65
C LYS A 68 -6.71 18.72 8.17
N LYS A 69 -7.12 17.58 8.75
CA LYS A 69 -7.18 17.37 10.20
C LYS A 69 -5.86 16.88 10.79
N LYS A 70 -4.90 16.50 9.95
CA LYS A 70 -3.57 15.99 10.34
C LYS A 70 -3.60 14.75 11.25
N VAL A 71 -4.70 14.00 11.26
CA VAL A 71 -4.87 12.81 12.09
C VAL A 71 -5.56 11.68 11.32
N LEU A 72 -5.35 10.45 11.76
CA LEU A 72 -6.06 9.26 11.28
C LEU A 72 -7.10 8.81 12.33
N PRO A 73 -8.22 8.21 11.91
CA PRO A 73 -9.15 7.58 12.85
C PRO A 73 -8.47 6.44 13.61
N ALA A 74 -8.77 6.32 14.91
CA ALA A 74 -8.37 5.16 15.72
C ALA A 74 -9.20 3.91 15.41
N GLN A 75 -10.42 4.09 14.89
CA GLN A 75 -11.29 3.01 14.43
C GLN A 75 -10.94 2.55 13.01
N GLN A 76 -11.49 1.42 12.57
CA GLN A 76 -11.31 0.93 11.20
C GLN A 76 -11.79 1.95 10.15
N PHE A 77 -10.96 2.18 9.14
CA PHE A 77 -11.25 3.08 8.02
C PHE A 77 -10.70 2.53 6.70
N SER A 78 -11.23 3.04 5.59
CA SER A 78 -10.69 2.85 4.25
C SER A 78 -10.17 4.17 3.69
N ILE A 79 -9.28 4.06 2.70
CA ILE A 79 -8.72 5.20 1.97
C ILE A 79 -9.19 5.09 0.53
N HIS A 80 -10.01 6.03 0.10
CA HIS A 80 -10.40 6.17 -1.29
C HIS A 80 -9.34 7.01 -1.98
N LEU A 81 -8.52 6.37 -2.81
CA LEU A 81 -7.38 6.96 -3.48
C LEU A 81 -7.72 7.25 -4.94
N ARG A 82 -7.34 8.43 -5.42
CA ARG A 82 -7.37 8.80 -6.84
C ARG A 82 -6.00 9.28 -7.26
N MET A 83 -5.40 8.59 -8.22
CA MET A 83 -4.07 8.92 -8.72
C MET A 83 -4.12 10.21 -9.53
N ALA A 84 -3.13 11.08 -9.35
CA ALA A 84 -2.93 12.26 -10.18
C ALA A 84 -1.88 11.97 -11.27
N GLY A 85 -1.81 12.83 -12.28
CA GLY A 85 -0.82 12.75 -13.36
C GLY A 85 -1.37 12.19 -14.67
N ASN A 86 -0.77 12.60 -15.79
CA ASN A 86 -1.32 12.32 -17.13
C ASN A 86 -1.42 10.82 -17.47
N ARG A 87 -0.52 9.97 -16.99
CA ARG A 87 -0.57 8.52 -17.29
C ARG A 87 -1.57 7.75 -16.44
N TYR A 88 -1.89 8.25 -15.25
CA TYR A 88 -2.70 7.56 -14.24
C TYR A 88 -4.03 8.27 -13.95
N LYS A 89 -4.36 9.32 -14.73
CA LYS A 89 -5.62 10.05 -14.64
C LYS A 89 -6.77 9.08 -14.88
N GLY A 90 -7.75 9.09 -13.99
CA GLY A 90 -8.91 8.19 -14.03
C GLY A 90 -8.74 6.91 -13.21
N ILE A 91 -7.52 6.61 -12.71
CA ILE A 91 -7.29 5.43 -11.87
C ILE A 91 -7.58 5.75 -10.41
N GLY A 92 -8.40 4.91 -9.79
CA GLY A 92 -8.71 4.97 -8.37
C GLY A 92 -8.72 3.61 -7.68
N ALA A 93 -8.68 3.62 -6.35
CA ALA A 93 -8.74 2.42 -5.54
C ALA A 93 -9.39 2.67 -4.17
N ILE A 94 -10.12 1.66 -3.67
CA ILE A 94 -10.47 1.57 -2.25
C ILE A 94 -9.37 0.76 -1.58
N CYS A 95 -8.71 1.39 -0.62
CA CYS A 95 -7.57 0.83 0.08
C CYS A 95 -7.88 0.60 1.55
N VAL A 96 -7.28 -0.42 2.16
CA VAL A 96 -7.29 -0.61 3.61
C VAL A 96 -5.87 -0.48 4.17
N PRO A 97 -5.67 0.19 5.32
CA PRO A 97 -4.39 0.20 6.01
C PRO A 97 -3.94 -1.22 6.37
N VAL A 98 -2.66 -1.52 6.17
CA VAL A 98 -2.05 -2.82 6.52
C VAL A 98 -1.02 -2.65 7.62
N ARG A 99 -0.11 -1.67 7.48
CA ARG A 99 0.93 -1.37 8.46
C ARG A 99 1.50 0.03 8.24
N PHE A 100 2.13 0.57 9.26
CA PHE A 100 2.98 1.75 9.10
C PHE A 100 4.27 1.39 8.32
N GLY A 101 4.77 2.36 7.56
CA GLY A 101 6.09 2.29 6.96
C GLY A 101 7.19 2.52 7.99
N THR A 102 8.43 2.32 7.56
CA THR A 102 9.62 2.45 8.41
C THR A 102 10.53 3.58 7.94
N GLY A 103 10.10 4.40 6.98
CA GLY A 103 10.84 5.57 6.53
C GLY A 103 10.85 6.69 7.56
N LYS A 104 11.59 7.77 7.23
CA LYS A 104 11.72 8.95 8.08
C LYS A 104 10.42 9.76 8.20
N ASP A 105 9.59 9.70 7.17
CA ASP A 105 8.28 10.36 7.14
C ASP A 105 7.18 9.40 7.57
N PHE A 106 6.03 9.96 7.96
CA PHE A 106 4.83 9.14 8.15
C PHE A 106 4.45 8.43 6.85
N GLU A 107 4.43 7.10 6.91
CA GLU A 107 4.17 6.20 5.81
C GLU A 107 3.11 5.18 6.19
N LEU A 108 2.26 4.83 5.23
CA LEU A 108 1.21 3.85 5.42
C LEU A 108 1.16 2.89 4.24
N ALA A 109 1.44 1.63 4.50
CA ALA A 109 1.22 0.57 3.53
C ALA A 109 -0.26 0.22 3.50
N VAL A 110 -0.81 0.14 2.29
CA VAL A 110 -2.22 -0.16 2.07
C VAL A 110 -2.39 -1.33 1.11
N SER A 111 -3.46 -2.11 1.31
CA SER A 111 -3.91 -3.14 0.37
C SER A 111 -5.07 -2.61 -0.45
N PHE A 112 -5.08 -2.91 -1.74
CA PHE A 112 -6.23 -2.64 -2.59
C PHE A 112 -7.34 -3.66 -2.32
N LYS A 113 -8.55 -3.14 -2.09
CA LYS A 113 -9.79 -3.95 -2.03
C LYS A 113 -10.53 -3.90 -3.34
N GLU A 114 -10.52 -2.73 -3.97
CA GLU A 114 -11.13 -2.49 -5.25
C GLU A 114 -10.27 -1.48 -6.02
N MET A 115 -10.17 -1.66 -7.33
CA MET A 115 -9.51 -0.73 -8.24
C MET A 115 -10.42 -0.49 -9.43
N TRP A 116 -10.38 0.73 -9.95
CA TRP A 116 -11.10 1.08 -11.17
C TRP A 116 -10.27 2.02 -12.04
N ALA A 117 -10.63 2.07 -13.31
CA ALA A 117 -10.20 3.07 -14.26
C ALA A 117 -11.45 3.67 -14.91
N GLU A 118 -11.54 4.99 -14.92
CA GLU A 118 -12.55 5.73 -15.69
C GLU A 118 -12.01 5.87 -17.13
N ASP A 119 -12.78 5.42 -18.13
CA ASP A 119 -12.46 5.66 -19.54
C ASP A 119 -12.49 7.17 -19.83
N ARG A 120 -11.55 7.61 -20.67
CA ARG A 120 -11.40 9.03 -21.04
C ARG A 120 -12.41 9.47 -22.08
#